data_AF-A0A939U8V4-F1
#
_entry.id   AF-A0A939U8V4-F1
#
_cell.length_a   1.000
_cell.length_b   1.000
_cell.length_c   1.000
_cell.angle_alpha   90.00
_cell.angle_beta   90.00
_cell.angle_gamma   90.00
#
_symmetry.space_group_name_H-M   'P 1'
#
loop_
_entity.id
_entity.type
_entity.pdbx_description
1 polymer ?
#
loop_
_entity_poly.entity_id
_entity_poly.type
_entity_poly.pdbx_seq_one_letter_code
_entity_poly.pdbx_strand_id
1 'polypeptide(L)'
;KEFIRLGYKVVSGGTDNHLMLIDLRTRFPEVTGRIAEKQLELSDITVNKNMVPFDTRNPFQTSGLRIGTPAITSRGFVEADMPKIVELIDTVLQSCSAHAAALSLKAADVPTPEQKAELAEHAKVREAVAEKVHALTADKPLNRY
;
A
#
# COMPACT_ATOMS: atom_id res chain seq x y z
N LYS A 1 5.13 15.07 -1.77
CA LYS A 1 5.39 14.95 -3.23
C LYS A 1 5.98 13.60 -3.63
N GLU A 2 6.35 12.73 -2.68
CA GLU A 2 7.07 11.49 -2.99
C GLU A 2 6.29 10.52 -3.90
N PHE A 3 5.00 10.31 -3.67
CA PHE A 3 4.18 9.48 -4.56
C PHE A 3 4.20 9.94 -6.03
N ILE A 4 4.17 11.26 -6.27
CA ILE A 4 4.23 11.80 -7.63
C ILE A 4 5.61 11.53 -8.26
N ARG A 5 6.70 11.66 -7.48
CA ARG A 5 8.06 11.36 -7.94
C ARG A 5 8.21 9.91 -8.38
N LEU A 6 7.53 9.00 -7.71
CA LEU A 6 7.49 7.58 -8.04
C LEU A 6 6.47 7.24 -9.14
N GLY A 7 5.76 8.22 -9.73
CA GLY A 7 4.86 8.01 -10.85
C GLY A 7 3.42 7.61 -10.48
N TYR A 8 3.02 7.76 -9.21
CA TYR A 8 1.62 7.60 -8.84
C TYR A 8 0.79 8.81 -9.23
N LYS A 9 -0.47 8.55 -9.61
CA LYS A 9 -1.45 9.61 -9.80
C LYS A 9 -2.13 9.95 -8.48
N VAL A 10 -1.75 11.09 -7.91
CA VAL A 10 -2.50 11.69 -6.79
C VAL A 10 -3.71 12.42 -7.37
N VAL A 11 -4.91 12.06 -6.93
CA VAL A 11 -6.15 12.74 -7.36
C VAL A 11 -6.04 14.22 -7.00
N SER A 12 -6.40 15.10 -7.94
CA SER A 12 -6.20 16.57 -7.89
C SER A 12 -4.74 17.07 -7.97
N GLY A 13 -3.76 16.18 -8.11
CA GLY A 13 -2.34 16.56 -8.24
C GLY A 13 -1.63 16.90 -6.92
N GLY A 14 -2.34 16.82 -5.79
CA GLY A 14 -1.81 17.14 -4.48
C GLY A 14 -2.84 16.96 -3.37
N THR A 15 -2.61 17.66 -2.25
CA THR A 15 -3.57 17.80 -1.16
C THR A 15 -3.30 19.11 -0.42
N ASP A 16 -4.37 19.76 0.03
CA ASP A 16 -4.33 20.94 0.92
C ASP A 16 -4.79 20.59 2.34
N ASN A 17 -4.93 19.29 2.64
CA ASN A 17 -5.34 18.81 3.95
C ASN A 17 -4.52 17.57 4.36
N HIS A 18 -5.02 16.86 5.37
CA HIS A 18 -4.31 15.76 6.04
C HIS A 18 -4.43 14.40 5.32
N LEU A 19 -5.12 14.31 4.18
CA LEU A 19 -5.29 13.08 3.42
C LEU A 19 -5.06 13.29 1.93
N MET A 20 -4.68 12.22 1.24
CA MET A 20 -4.59 12.18 -0.22
C MET A 20 -5.20 10.89 -0.74
N LEU A 21 -5.74 10.97 -1.96
CA LEU A 21 -6.29 9.84 -2.67
C LEU A 21 -5.36 9.49 -3.84
N ILE A 22 -4.91 8.24 -3.88
CA ILE A 22 -3.97 7.74 -4.88
C ILE A 22 -4.72 6.81 -5.83
N ASP A 23 -4.59 7.03 -7.14
CA ASP A 23 -5.07 6.13 -8.18
C ASP A 23 -3.95 5.16 -8.57
N LEU A 24 -4.15 3.87 -8.28
CA LEU A 24 -3.17 2.82 -8.51
C LEU A 24 -3.03 2.49 -10.01
N ARG A 25 -4.06 2.74 -10.83
CA ARG A 25 -4.12 2.27 -12.23
C ARG A 25 -3.01 2.83 -13.10
N THR A 26 -2.51 4.03 -12.79
CA THR A 26 -1.46 4.69 -13.58
C THR A 26 -0.13 3.94 -13.51
N ARG A 27 0.18 3.32 -12.37
CA ARG A 27 1.45 2.63 -12.16
C ARG A 27 1.31 1.11 -12.05
N PHE A 28 0.21 0.64 -11.46
CA PHE A 28 -0.09 -0.78 -11.27
C PHE A 28 -1.52 -1.11 -11.76
N PRO A 29 -1.72 -1.21 -13.09
CA PRO A 29 -3.04 -1.46 -13.69
C PRO A 29 -3.73 -2.74 -13.23
N GLU A 30 -2.98 -3.73 -12.73
CA GLU A 30 -3.50 -5.03 -12.28
C GLU A 30 -3.78 -5.06 -10.78
N VAL A 31 -3.21 -4.12 -9.99
CA VAL A 31 -3.37 -4.12 -8.54
C VAL A 31 -4.69 -3.44 -8.18
N THR A 32 -5.58 -4.19 -7.52
CA THR A 32 -6.83 -3.66 -6.96
C THR A 32 -6.61 -3.03 -5.60
N GLY A 33 -7.46 -2.05 -5.23
CA GLY A 33 -7.43 -1.46 -3.89
C GLY A 33 -7.61 -2.50 -2.78
N ARG A 34 -8.42 -3.55 -3.02
CA ARG A 34 -8.56 -4.70 -2.12
C ARG A 34 -7.25 -5.48 -1.94
N ILE A 35 -6.53 -5.77 -3.02
CA ILE A 35 -5.24 -6.48 -2.94
C ILE A 35 -4.24 -5.58 -2.22
N ALA A 36 -4.11 -4.32 -2.64
CA ALA A 36 -3.21 -3.35 -2.05
C ALA A 36 -3.42 -3.17 -0.54
N GLU A 37 -4.66 -2.91 -0.11
CA GLU A 37 -5.02 -2.76 1.30
C GLU A 37 -4.63 -3.99 2.11
N LYS A 38 -5.01 -5.20 1.64
CA LYS A 38 -4.70 -6.45 2.35
C LYS A 38 -3.20 -6.72 2.45
N GLN A 39 -2.44 -6.50 1.37
CA GLN A 39 -1.00 -6.79 1.39
C GLN A 39 -0.21 -5.77 2.22
N LEU A 40 -0.63 -4.50 2.21
CA LEU A 40 -0.07 -3.48 3.08
C LEU A 40 -0.39 -3.78 4.55
N GLU A 41 -1.63 -4.19 4.86
CA GLU A 41 -2.03 -4.60 6.21
C GLU A 41 -1.19 -5.77 6.73
N LEU A 42 -0.95 -6.78 5.89
CA LEU A 42 -0.06 -7.91 6.20
C LEU A 42 1.43 -7.52 6.33
N SER A 43 1.79 -6.28 5.96
CA SER A 43 3.13 -5.71 6.11
C SER A 43 3.17 -4.65 7.23
N ASP A 44 2.19 -4.65 8.13
CA ASP A 44 2.01 -3.70 9.23
C ASP A 44 1.80 -2.24 8.79
N ILE A 45 1.31 -2.03 7.56
CA ILE A 45 0.94 -0.72 7.01
C ILE A 45 -0.57 -0.67 6.79
N THR A 46 -1.29 0.00 7.68
CA THR A 46 -2.73 0.17 7.54
C THR A 46 -3.09 1.34 6.61
N VAL A 47 -3.80 1.04 5.53
CA VAL A 47 -4.40 2.02 4.61
C VAL A 47 -5.85 1.67 4.36
N ASN A 48 -6.58 2.54 3.66
CA ASN A 48 -7.97 2.27 3.28
C ASN A 48 -8.13 2.28 1.76
N LYS A 49 -8.68 1.21 1.20
CA LYS A 49 -9.08 1.17 -0.21
C LYS A 49 -10.22 2.15 -0.45
N ASN A 50 -10.19 2.84 -1.59
CA ASN A 50 -11.18 3.85 -1.92
C ASN A 50 -11.40 3.93 -3.44
N MET A 51 -12.62 4.27 -3.85
CA MET A 51 -12.91 4.57 -5.25
C MET A 51 -12.23 5.88 -5.66
N VAL A 52 -11.87 5.97 -6.93
CA VAL A 52 -11.29 7.16 -7.54
C VAL A 52 -12.24 7.75 -8.58
N PRO A 53 -12.06 9.00 -9.02
CA PRO A 53 -12.84 9.54 -10.12
C PRO A 53 -12.73 8.63 -11.36
N PHE A 54 -13.89 8.33 -11.96
CA PHE A 54 -14.00 7.46 -13.14
C PHE A 54 -13.41 6.06 -12.89
N ASP A 55 -13.60 5.51 -11.68
CA ASP A 55 -13.21 4.14 -11.38
C ASP A 55 -14.02 3.17 -12.25
N THR A 56 -13.32 2.33 -13.01
CA THR A 56 -13.92 1.29 -13.86
C THR A 56 -14.14 -0.02 -13.10
N ARG A 57 -13.57 -0.15 -11.89
CA ARG A 57 -13.69 -1.34 -11.04
C ARG A 57 -14.88 -1.20 -10.09
N ASN A 58 -15.36 -2.34 -9.60
CA ASN A 58 -16.47 -2.37 -8.66
C ASN A 58 -16.08 -1.84 -7.25
N PRO A 59 -17.06 -1.46 -6.41
CA PRO A 59 -16.81 -0.94 -5.06
C PRO A 59 -16.09 -1.89 -4.10
N PHE A 60 -16.05 -3.20 -4.38
CA PHE A 60 -15.36 -4.19 -3.54
C PHE A 60 -13.88 -4.36 -3.89
N GLN A 61 -13.49 -4.01 -5.12
CA GLN A 61 -12.11 -4.06 -5.59
C GLN A 61 -11.46 -2.69 -5.51
N THR A 62 -12.13 -1.65 -6.01
CA THR A 62 -11.66 -0.26 -6.14
C THR A 62 -10.29 -0.10 -6.83
N SER A 63 -9.97 1.13 -7.22
CA SER A 63 -8.71 1.45 -7.89
C SER A 63 -7.79 2.38 -7.12
N GLY A 64 -8.16 2.78 -5.90
CA GLY A 64 -7.36 3.72 -5.14
C GLY A 64 -7.14 3.37 -3.68
N LEU A 65 -6.22 4.13 -3.09
CA LEU A 65 -5.91 4.13 -1.67
C LEU A 65 -6.04 5.54 -1.11
N ARG A 66 -6.72 5.66 0.04
CA ARG A 66 -6.74 6.87 0.84
C ARG A 66 -5.67 6.77 1.91
N ILE A 67 -4.76 7.73 1.92
CA ILE A 67 -3.64 7.80 2.86
C ILE A 67 -3.73 9.12 3.61
N GLY A 68 -3.58 9.08 4.93
CA GLY A 68 -3.55 10.26 5.77
C GLY A 68 -2.37 10.25 6.72
N THR A 69 -1.92 11.44 7.12
CA THR A 69 -0.79 11.65 8.02
C THR A 69 -1.10 11.76 9.52
N PRO A 70 -2.34 12.10 10.00
CA PRO A 70 -2.56 12.41 11.43
C PRO A 70 -2.10 11.35 12.42
N ALA A 71 -2.30 10.07 12.10
CA ALA A 71 -1.96 8.97 13.00
C ALA A 71 -0.45 8.88 13.25
N ILE A 72 0.37 9.06 12.21
CA ILE A 72 1.84 9.01 12.32
C ILE A 72 2.40 10.33 12.82
N THR A 73 1.87 11.49 12.40
CA THR A 73 2.38 12.79 12.87
C THR A 73 2.13 12.97 14.37
N SER A 74 1.03 12.43 14.91
CA SER A 74 0.78 12.41 16.36
C SER A 74 1.78 11.56 17.14
N ARG A 75 2.51 10.65 16.48
CA ARG A 75 3.60 9.86 17.06
C ARG A 75 4.99 10.49 16.86
N GLY A 76 5.05 11.70 16.28
CA GLY A 76 6.30 12.44 16.06
C GLY A 76 7.01 12.14 14.74
N PHE A 77 6.29 11.62 13.74
CA PHE A 77 6.80 11.55 12.36
C PHE A 77 6.74 12.92 11.69
N VAL A 78 7.80 13.26 10.96
CA VAL A 78 7.98 14.55 10.27
C VAL A 78 8.18 14.36 8.77
N GLU A 79 8.29 15.46 8.02
CA GLU A 79 8.43 15.46 6.56
C GLU A 79 9.62 14.64 6.07
N ALA A 80 10.73 14.62 6.83
CA ALA A 80 11.93 13.84 6.52
C ALA A 80 11.70 12.33 6.57
N ASP A 81 10.69 11.85 7.32
CA ASP A 81 10.36 10.43 7.43
C ASP A 81 9.43 9.97 6.29
N MET A 82 8.68 10.89 5.69
CA MET A 82 7.65 10.58 4.68
C MET A 82 8.22 9.86 3.45
N PRO A 83 9.40 10.20 2.90
CA PRO A 83 9.98 9.45 1.78
C PRO A 83 10.17 7.98 2.09
N LYS A 84 10.65 7.65 3.30
CA LYS A 84 10.88 6.27 3.73
C LYS A 84 9.56 5.50 3.87
N ILE A 85 8.53 6.13 4.42
CA ILE A 85 7.19 5.51 4.51
C ILE A 85 6.64 5.21 3.12
N VAL A 86 6.77 6.17 2.20
CA VAL A 86 6.31 6.00 0.81
C VAL A 86 7.10 4.92 0.08
N GLU A 87 8.40 4.80 0.31
CA GLU A 87 9.24 3.72 -0.24
C GLU A 87 8.81 2.33 0.26
N LEU A 88 8.45 2.19 1.55
CA LEU A 88 7.93 0.94 2.09
C LEU A 88 6.59 0.56 1.45
N ILE A 89 5.68 1.52 1.30
CA ILE A 89 4.41 1.32 0.58
C ILE A 89 4.68 0.91 -0.87
N ASP A 90 5.62 1.60 -1.53
CA ASP A 90 5.95 1.33 -2.92
C ASP A 90 6.52 -0.08 -3.13
N THR A 91 7.39 -0.51 -2.24
CA THR A 91 8.01 -1.84 -2.27
C THR A 91 6.94 -2.94 -2.23
N VAL A 92 5.95 -2.80 -1.35
CA VAL A 92 4.85 -3.76 -1.24
C VAL A 92 3.99 -3.72 -2.50
N LEU A 93 3.62 -2.54 -3.00
CA LEU A 93 2.76 -2.39 -4.18
C LEU A 93 3.45 -2.87 -5.46
N GLN A 94 4.75 -2.65 -5.62
CA GLN A 94 5.53 -3.19 -6.72
C GLN A 94 5.57 -4.72 -6.68
N SER A 95 5.78 -5.30 -5.49
CA SER A 95 5.70 -6.75 -5.31
C SER A 95 4.30 -7.28 -5.57
N CYS A 96 3.24 -6.55 -5.19
CA CYS A 96 1.87 -6.92 -5.54
C CYS A 96 1.64 -6.94 -7.05
N SER A 97 2.22 -5.98 -7.78
CA SER A 97 2.10 -5.92 -9.23
C SER A 97 2.85 -7.05 -9.91
N ALA A 98 4.04 -7.43 -9.41
CA ALA A 98 4.82 -8.55 -9.94
C ALA A 98 4.10 -9.89 -9.75
N HIS A 99 3.38 -10.06 -8.63
CA HIS A 99 2.69 -11.30 -8.27
C HIS A 99 1.16 -11.19 -8.39
N ALA A 100 0.65 -10.26 -9.20
CA ALA A 100 -0.77 -9.91 -9.25
C ALA A 100 -1.66 -11.10 -9.62
N ALA A 101 -1.18 -11.98 -10.51
CA ALA A 101 -1.90 -13.19 -10.91
C ALA A 101 -2.11 -14.15 -9.74
N ALA A 102 -1.05 -14.46 -8.99
CA ALA A 102 -1.14 -15.33 -7.81
C ALA A 102 -1.95 -14.70 -6.66
N LEU A 103 -1.88 -13.38 -6.50
CA LEU A 103 -2.64 -12.66 -5.47
C LEU A 103 -4.15 -12.51 -5.77
N SER A 104 -4.54 -12.68 -7.02
CA SER A 104 -5.93 -12.56 -7.48
C SER A 104 -6.71 -13.88 -7.43
N LEU A 105 -6.07 -14.98 -7.00
CA LEU A 105 -6.70 -16.28 -6.84
C LEU A 105 -7.89 -16.22 -5.87
N LYS A 106 -8.99 -16.89 -6.23
CA LYS A 106 -10.13 -17.02 -5.32
C LYS A 106 -9.79 -18.05 -4.25
N ALA A 107 -10.41 -17.94 -3.09
CA ALA A 107 -10.19 -18.88 -1.99
C ALA A 107 -10.49 -20.36 -2.35
N ALA A 108 -11.28 -20.60 -3.41
CA ALA A 108 -11.60 -21.93 -3.91
C ALA A 108 -10.56 -22.50 -4.88
N ASP A 109 -9.67 -21.67 -5.43
CA ASP A 109 -8.70 -22.09 -6.43
C ASP A 109 -7.44 -22.64 -5.74
N VAL A 110 -7.05 -23.88 -6.10
CA VAL A 110 -5.79 -24.46 -5.59
C VAL A 110 -4.63 -23.83 -6.35
N PRO A 111 -3.69 -23.13 -5.68
CA PRO A 111 -2.57 -22.51 -6.36
C PRO A 111 -1.65 -23.58 -6.96
N THR A 112 -1.20 -23.34 -8.20
CA THR A 112 -0.15 -24.15 -8.84
C THR A 112 1.18 -24.06 -8.06
N PRO A 113 2.12 -25.01 -8.22
CA PRO A 113 3.42 -24.93 -7.58
C PRO A 113 4.17 -23.62 -7.86
N GLU A 114 4.04 -23.11 -9.08
CA GLU A 114 4.61 -21.82 -9.51
C GLU A 114 3.97 -20.65 -8.74
N GLN A 115 2.63 -20.60 -8.67
CA GLN A 115 1.92 -19.58 -7.90
C GLN A 115 2.22 -19.66 -6.39
N LYS A 116 2.47 -20.86 -5.84
CA LYS A 116 2.91 -21.00 -4.44
C LYS A 116 4.31 -20.43 -4.24
N ALA A 117 5.22 -20.64 -5.18
CA ALA A 117 6.55 -20.04 -5.14
C ALA A 117 6.48 -18.51 -5.22
N GLU A 118 5.68 -17.97 -6.13
CA GLU A 118 5.40 -16.53 -6.25
C GLU A 118 4.82 -15.94 -4.95
N LEU A 119 3.84 -16.60 -4.33
CA LEU A 119 3.27 -16.16 -3.06
C LEU A 119 4.30 -16.20 -1.92
N ALA A 120 5.20 -17.19 -1.92
CA ALA A 120 6.27 -17.28 -0.95
C ALA A 120 7.34 -16.19 -1.16
N GLU A 121 7.66 -15.83 -2.39
CA GLU A 121 8.53 -14.71 -2.71
C GLU A 121 7.92 -13.39 -2.25
N HIS A 122 6.65 -13.15 -2.58
CA HIS A 122 5.92 -11.98 -2.11
C HIS A 122 5.86 -11.92 -0.58
N ALA A 123 5.65 -13.06 0.10
CA ALA A 123 5.64 -13.12 1.56
C ALA A 123 6.96 -12.64 2.18
N LYS A 124 8.11 -13.03 1.63
CA LYS A 124 9.41 -12.55 2.10
C LYS A 124 9.57 -11.04 1.97
N VAL A 125 9.05 -10.45 0.88
CA VAL A 125 9.07 -8.99 0.70
C VAL A 125 8.22 -8.31 1.77
N ARG A 126 7.02 -8.84 2.05
CA ARG A 126 6.15 -8.30 3.11
C ARG A 126 6.80 -8.39 4.48
N GLU A 127 7.39 -9.53 4.83
CA GLU A 127 8.08 -9.75 6.10
C GLU A 127 9.24 -8.76 6.28
N ALA A 128 10.07 -8.59 5.23
CA ALA A 128 11.16 -7.62 5.26
C ALA A 128 10.67 -6.16 5.38
N VAL A 129 9.50 -5.84 4.81
CA VAL A 129 8.87 -4.52 4.98
C VAL A 129 8.34 -4.36 6.40
N ALA A 130 7.65 -5.36 6.95
CA ALA A 130 7.12 -5.35 8.32
C ALA A 130 8.25 -5.13 9.34
N GLU A 131 9.39 -5.82 9.19
CA GLU A 131 10.58 -5.59 10.03
C GLU A 131 11.06 -4.14 9.97
N LYS A 132 11.10 -3.54 8.77
CA LYS A 132 11.48 -2.13 8.59
C LYS A 132 10.45 -1.17 9.18
N VAL A 133 9.16 -1.48 9.10
CA VAL A 133 8.07 -0.70 9.71
C VAL A 133 8.20 -0.74 11.23
N HIS A 134 8.44 -1.91 11.81
CA HIS A 134 8.69 -2.07 13.24
C HIS A 134 9.93 -1.29 13.68
N ALA A 135 11.04 -1.41 12.97
CA ALA A 135 12.25 -0.65 13.26
C ALA A 135 12.02 0.87 13.17
N LEU A 136 11.22 1.33 12.19
CA LEU A 136 10.89 2.75 12.00
C LEU A 136 9.94 3.30 13.07
N THR A 137 9.15 2.45 13.72
CA THR A 137 8.14 2.85 14.70
C THR A 137 8.52 2.54 16.15
N ALA A 138 9.60 1.79 16.38
CA ALA A 138 10.04 1.34 17.70
C ALA A 138 10.47 2.48 18.63
N ASP A 139 11.08 3.54 18.09
CA ASP A 139 11.53 4.73 18.85
C ASP A 139 10.42 5.77 19.02
N LYS A 140 9.27 5.60 18.35
CA LYS A 140 8.18 6.57 18.34
C LYS A 140 7.16 6.24 19.42
N PRO A 141 6.85 7.19 20.32
CA PRO A 141 5.92 6.94 21.41
C PRO A 141 4.55 6.50 20.88
N LEU A 142 3.93 5.55 21.57
CA LEU A 142 2.50 5.31 21.41
C LEU A 142 1.76 6.37 22.22
N ASN A 143 0.79 7.02 21.58
CA ASN A 143 -0.04 8.00 22.26
C ASN A 143 -0.84 7.24 23.33
N ARG A 144 -0.48 7.46 24.61
CA ARG A 144 -1.25 6.95 25.74
C ARG A 144 -2.38 7.94 25.97
N TYR A 145 -3.57 7.59 25.49
CA TYR A 145 -4.80 8.26 25.93
C TYR A 145 -4.99 8.05 27.43
#